data_AF-A0A9N8DGQ7-F1
#
_entry.id   AF-A0A9N8DGQ7-F1
#
_cell.length_a   1.000
_cell.length_b   1.000
_cell.length_c   1.000
_cell.angle_alpha   90.00
_cell.angle_beta   90.00
_cell.angle_gamma   90.00
#
_symmetry.space_group_name_H-M   'P 1'
#
loop_
_entity.id
_entity.type
_entity.pdbx_description
1 polymer ?
#
loop_
_entity_poly.entity_id
_entity_poly.type
_entity_poly.pdbx_seq_one_letter_code
_entity_poly.pdbx_strand_id
1 'polypeptide(L)'
;MMLKGIVMILSLAIASSFLLEYSLALSSEKPSASLVRRAFLASSLAAATQFVYAQTNAPNGFRRIPTQFIAALGDPNSSSGKGAQDWGIWPVDPGPRGVWLDQYKRELGDTNGMAPAGWRFNPQDWWLEEHGLIMESPQFPLTAQPGRYLVTGGRLVTTVLTVDADGSWHLDDSAKLYDVTHLPCRSARYHPVEGGSPLTAKKSDFPVRPGAEMPLVPGCSKQDYAVLFVIGVEA
;
A
#
# COMPACT_ATOMS: atom_id res chain seq x y z
N MET A 1 -25.92 20.54 9.19
CA MET A 1 -26.20 19.58 10.28
C MET A 1 -27.42 18.68 10.05
N MET A 2 -27.99 18.61 8.83
CA MET A 2 -29.19 17.80 8.53
C MET A 2 -28.92 16.50 7.74
N LEU A 3 -27.76 16.33 7.11
CA LEU A 3 -27.47 15.13 6.29
C LEU A 3 -27.03 13.89 7.10
N LYS A 4 -26.50 14.07 8.31
CA LYS A 4 -26.09 12.94 9.17
C LYS A 4 -27.28 12.13 9.72
N GLY A 5 -28.45 12.76 9.88
CA GLY A 5 -29.65 12.07 10.38
C GLY A 5 -30.31 11.15 9.34
N ILE A 6 -30.23 11.49 8.05
CA ILE A 6 -30.93 10.76 6.99
C ILE A 6 -30.26 9.40 6.70
N VAL A 7 -28.93 9.31 6.79
CA VAL A 7 -28.18 8.06 6.55
C VAL A 7 -28.38 7.06 7.70
N MET A 8 -28.47 7.53 8.95
CA MET A 8 -28.69 6.65 10.11
C MET A 8 -30.13 6.12 10.16
N ILE A 9 -31.11 6.91 9.70
CA ILE A 9 -32.51 6.50 9.60
C ILE A 9 -32.71 5.48 8.47
N LEU A 10 -31.96 5.59 7.36
CA LEU A 10 -31.99 4.60 6.28
C LEU A 10 -31.39 3.25 6.72
N SER A 11 -30.31 3.26 7.52
CA SER A 11 -29.68 2.04 8.04
C SER A 11 -30.55 1.30 9.08
N LEU A 12 -31.30 2.02 9.92
CA LEU A 12 -32.26 1.38 10.84
C LEU A 12 -33.52 0.88 10.14
N ALA A 13 -34.00 1.58 9.11
CA ALA A 13 -35.18 1.16 8.35
C ALA A 13 -34.92 -0.13 7.55
N ILE A 14 -33.71 -0.30 7.01
CA ILE A 14 -33.31 -1.51 6.29
C ILE A 14 -33.13 -2.67 7.29
N ALA A 15 -32.46 -2.48 8.43
CA ALA A 15 -32.30 -3.54 9.43
C ALA A 15 -33.64 -3.97 10.08
N SER A 16 -34.57 -3.03 10.30
CA SER A 16 -35.90 -3.33 10.86
C SER A 16 -36.83 -4.04 9.87
N SER A 17 -36.75 -3.68 8.58
CA SER A 17 -37.51 -4.37 7.52
C SER A 17 -36.99 -5.80 7.28
N PHE A 18 -35.68 -6.03 7.42
CA PHE A 18 -35.07 -7.36 7.32
C PHE A 18 -35.43 -8.27 8.51
N LEU A 19 -35.57 -7.73 9.72
CA LEU A 19 -35.96 -8.52 10.89
C LEU A 19 -37.46 -8.87 10.91
N LEU A 20 -38.31 -8.02 10.33
CA LEU A 20 -39.75 -8.29 10.23
C LEU A 20 -40.08 -9.33 9.15
N GLU A 21 -39.37 -9.33 8.02
CA GLU A 21 -39.51 -10.38 6.99
C GLU A 21 -38.95 -11.74 7.43
N TYR A 22 -37.93 -11.77 8.29
CA TYR A 22 -37.38 -13.04 8.82
C TYR A 22 -38.31 -13.72 9.83
N SER A 23 -39.07 -12.96 10.62
CA SER A 23 -40.09 -13.53 11.53
C SER A 23 -41.32 -14.06 10.80
N LEU A 24 -41.68 -13.49 9.65
CA LEU A 24 -42.81 -13.98 8.83
C LEU A 24 -42.45 -15.20 7.96
N ALA A 25 -41.16 -15.41 7.67
CA ALA A 25 -40.67 -16.54 6.88
C ALA A 25 -40.47 -17.86 7.65
N LEU A 26 -40.82 -17.90 8.95
CA LEU A 26 -40.87 -19.16 9.73
C LEU A 26 -42.17 -19.94 9.54
N SER A 27 -43.11 -19.43 8.73
CA SER A 27 -44.26 -20.18 8.25
C SER A 27 -43.97 -20.77 6.87
N SER A 28 -43.54 -22.03 6.86
CA SER A 28 -43.76 -23.03 5.79
C SER A 28 -43.82 -22.49 4.36
N GLU A 29 -42.68 -22.38 3.68
CA GLU A 29 -42.43 -22.96 2.35
C GLU A 29 -40.94 -22.79 1.97
N LYS A 30 -40.36 -23.78 1.29
CA LYS A 30 -38.94 -23.73 0.86
C LYS A 30 -38.78 -22.59 -0.16
N PRO A 31 -37.90 -21.60 0.07
CA PRO A 31 -37.74 -20.49 -0.86
C PRO A 31 -37.26 -21.01 -2.22
N SER A 32 -37.94 -20.58 -3.28
CA SER A 32 -37.61 -20.94 -4.67
C SER A 32 -36.18 -20.52 -5.02
N ALA A 33 -35.44 -21.40 -5.69
CA ALA A 33 -34.06 -21.18 -6.12
C ALA A 33 -33.86 -19.89 -6.97
N SER A 34 -34.92 -19.36 -7.58
CA SER A 34 -34.85 -18.11 -8.35
C SER A 34 -34.76 -16.85 -7.47
N LEU A 35 -35.40 -16.85 -6.30
CA LEU A 35 -35.34 -15.74 -5.33
C LEU A 35 -33.96 -15.66 -4.68
N VAL A 36 -33.38 -16.80 -4.33
CA VAL A 36 -32.01 -16.89 -3.81
C VAL A 36 -31.02 -16.38 -4.85
N ARG A 37 -31.12 -16.81 -6.12
CA ARG A 37 -30.25 -16.32 -7.20
C ARG A 37 -30.35 -14.82 -7.45
N ARG A 38 -31.57 -14.26 -7.40
CA ARG A 38 -31.78 -12.81 -7.59
C ARG A 38 -31.20 -11.98 -6.45
N ALA A 39 -31.34 -12.45 -5.21
CA ALA A 39 -30.71 -11.81 -4.05
C ALA A 39 -29.18 -11.82 -4.17
N PHE A 40 -28.57 -12.97 -4.53
CA PHE A 40 -27.12 -13.06 -4.74
C PHE A 40 -26.61 -12.14 -5.87
N LEU A 41 -27.31 -12.07 -7.01
CA LEU A 41 -26.93 -11.19 -8.11
C LEU A 41 -27.03 -9.70 -7.74
N ALA A 42 -28.09 -9.29 -7.05
CA ALA A 42 -28.26 -7.91 -6.58
C ALA A 42 -27.18 -7.51 -5.56
N SER A 43 -26.83 -8.39 -4.63
CA SER A 43 -25.75 -8.16 -3.65
C SER A 43 -24.38 -8.04 -4.31
N SER A 44 -24.09 -8.86 -5.33
CA SER A 44 -22.81 -8.77 -6.06
C SER A 44 -22.66 -7.47 -6.86
N LEU A 45 -23.75 -6.95 -7.44
CA LEU A 45 -23.72 -5.69 -8.20
C LEU A 45 -23.56 -4.47 -7.28
N ALA A 46 -24.23 -4.47 -6.11
CA ALA A 46 -24.06 -3.44 -5.10
C ALA A 46 -22.62 -3.41 -4.54
N ALA A 47 -22.04 -4.58 -4.24
CA ALA A 47 -20.66 -4.67 -3.79
C ALA A 47 -19.66 -4.19 -4.87
N ALA A 48 -19.86 -4.59 -6.13
CA ALA A 48 -19.01 -4.16 -7.24
C ALA A 48 -19.09 -2.64 -7.50
N THR A 49 -20.30 -2.06 -7.42
CA THR A 49 -20.47 -0.60 -7.58
C THR A 49 -19.88 0.19 -6.43
N GLN A 50 -19.98 -0.30 -5.18
CA GLN A 50 -19.28 0.31 -4.03
C GLN A 50 -17.75 0.24 -4.18
N PHE A 51 -17.22 -0.89 -4.67
CA PHE A 51 -15.80 -1.03 -4.99
C PHE A 51 -15.35 -0.02 -6.07
N VAL A 52 -16.08 0.08 -7.18
CA VAL A 52 -15.74 1.02 -8.26
C VAL A 52 -15.88 2.48 -7.79
N TYR A 53 -16.89 2.80 -6.98
CA TYR A 53 -17.09 4.14 -6.45
C TYR A 53 -15.97 4.56 -5.48
N ALA A 54 -15.51 3.66 -4.61
CA ALA A 54 -14.36 3.90 -3.73
C ALA A 54 -13.02 3.99 -4.49
N GLN A 55 -12.94 3.36 -5.67
CA GLN A 55 -11.78 3.44 -6.55
C GLN A 55 -11.77 4.72 -7.42
N THR A 56 -12.92 5.36 -7.65
CA THR A 56 -13.02 6.55 -8.54
C THR A 56 -13.22 7.86 -7.79
N ASN A 57 -13.87 7.85 -6.63
CA ASN A 57 -14.12 9.05 -5.83
C ASN A 57 -13.21 9.09 -4.59
N ALA A 58 -12.58 10.24 -4.37
CA ALA A 58 -11.88 10.49 -3.11
C ALA A 58 -12.91 10.79 -2.00
N PRO A 59 -12.66 10.33 -0.75
CA PRO A 59 -13.44 10.78 0.40
C PRO A 59 -13.42 12.30 0.53
N ASN A 60 -14.44 12.87 1.19
CA ASN A 60 -14.49 14.30 1.45
C ASN A 60 -13.20 14.79 2.12
N GLY A 61 -12.65 15.89 1.62
CA GLY A 61 -11.37 16.45 2.09
C GLY A 61 -10.13 15.87 1.41
N PHE A 62 -10.28 14.92 0.48
CA PHE A 62 -9.18 14.39 -0.31
C PHE A 62 -9.39 14.62 -1.80
N ARG A 63 -8.30 14.78 -2.54
CA ARG A 63 -8.27 14.73 -4.00
C ARG A 63 -7.49 13.51 -4.46
N ARG A 64 -7.97 12.86 -5.53
CA ARG A 64 -7.23 11.78 -6.20
C ARG A 64 -5.95 12.31 -6.85
N ILE A 65 -4.92 11.46 -6.84
CA ILE A 65 -3.66 11.70 -7.54
C ILE A 65 -3.27 10.44 -8.34
N PRO A 66 -2.39 10.56 -9.34
CA PRO A 66 -1.64 9.40 -9.83
C PRO A 66 -0.98 8.69 -8.64
N THR A 67 -1.02 7.35 -8.62
CA THR A 67 -0.52 6.57 -7.50
C THR A 67 0.95 6.88 -7.22
N GLN A 68 1.24 7.16 -5.95
CA GLN A 68 2.59 7.28 -5.42
C GLN A 68 2.84 6.16 -4.41
N PHE A 69 4.06 6.02 -3.94
CA PHE A 69 4.45 4.89 -3.09
C PHE A 69 5.24 5.38 -1.88
N ILE A 70 4.80 5.03 -0.68
CA ILE A 70 5.56 5.31 0.55
C ILE A 70 6.32 4.04 0.94
N ALA A 71 7.63 4.19 1.16
CA ALA A 71 8.45 3.23 1.88
C ALA A 71 8.37 3.55 3.38
N ALA A 72 7.68 2.71 4.14
CA ALA A 72 7.44 2.89 5.56
C ALA A 72 8.14 1.86 6.45
N LEU A 73 8.52 2.29 7.64
CA LEU A 73 9.06 1.47 8.73
C LEU A 73 8.10 1.47 9.91
N GLY A 74 7.84 0.30 10.49
CA GLY A 74 7.04 0.19 11.69
C GLY A 74 6.66 -1.24 11.99
N ASP A 75 6.11 -1.49 13.17
CA ASP A 75 5.51 -2.77 13.50
C ASP A 75 4.25 -2.98 12.62
N PRO A 76 4.17 -4.08 11.85
CA PRO A 76 3.01 -4.37 11.00
C PRO A 76 1.68 -4.41 11.78
N ASN A 77 1.69 -4.69 13.08
CA ASN A 77 0.48 -4.74 13.91
C ASN A 77 0.11 -3.40 14.57
N SER A 78 0.91 -2.37 14.33
CA SER A 78 0.70 -1.03 14.88
C SER A 78 -0.18 -0.18 13.96
N SER A 79 -1.03 0.64 14.58
CA SER A 79 -1.86 1.65 13.90
C SER A 79 -1.32 3.07 14.08
N SER A 80 -0.25 3.23 14.85
CA SER A 80 0.44 4.50 15.06
C SER A 80 1.87 4.24 15.54
N GLY A 81 2.71 5.25 15.44
CA GLY A 81 4.10 5.15 15.86
C GLY A 81 4.86 6.45 15.70
N LYS A 82 6.19 6.32 15.72
CA LYS A 82 7.16 7.38 15.42
C LYS A 82 8.12 6.89 14.34
N GLY A 83 9.05 7.74 13.91
CA GLY A 83 10.08 7.37 12.96
C GLY A 83 9.75 7.69 11.50
N ALA A 84 8.71 8.48 11.23
CA ALA A 84 8.34 8.82 9.86
C ALA A 84 9.39 9.69 9.13
N GLN A 85 10.35 10.28 9.86
CA GLN A 85 11.51 10.93 9.23
C GLN A 85 12.42 9.93 8.49
N ASP A 86 12.35 8.65 8.85
CA ASP A 86 13.10 7.56 8.21
C ASP A 86 12.28 6.86 7.11
N TRP A 87 11.12 7.42 6.77
CA TRP A 87 10.26 6.98 5.66
C TRP A 87 10.52 7.85 4.43
N GLY A 88 10.27 7.29 3.26
CA GLY A 88 10.45 7.98 1.99
C GLY A 88 9.26 7.82 1.05
N ILE A 89 9.15 8.68 0.05
CA ILE A 89 8.10 8.63 -0.96
C ILE A 89 8.69 8.57 -2.37
N TRP A 90 8.14 7.71 -3.21
CA TRP A 90 8.32 7.72 -4.66
C TRP A 90 7.12 8.40 -5.31
N PRO A 91 7.27 9.63 -5.86
CA PRO A 91 6.18 10.31 -6.56
C PRO A 91 5.83 9.68 -7.91
N VAL A 92 6.69 8.81 -8.42
CA VAL A 92 6.54 8.05 -9.67
C VAL A 92 6.93 6.61 -9.39
N ASP A 93 6.24 5.64 -10.01
CA ASP A 93 6.53 4.22 -9.86
C ASP A 93 8.01 3.90 -10.18
N PRO A 94 8.79 3.42 -9.19
CA PRO A 94 10.20 3.10 -9.39
C PRO A 94 10.41 1.79 -10.17
N GLY A 95 9.41 0.91 -10.28
CA GLY A 95 9.50 -0.39 -10.92
C GLY A 95 9.90 -0.30 -12.40
N PRO A 96 9.15 0.40 -13.27
CA PRO A 96 9.53 0.58 -14.67
C PRO A 96 10.83 1.36 -14.89
N ARG A 97 11.37 1.98 -13.84
CA ARG A 97 12.59 2.80 -13.86
C ARG A 97 13.81 2.04 -13.37
N GLY A 98 13.65 0.85 -12.78
CA GLY A 98 14.72 0.10 -12.15
C GLY A 98 15.63 -0.66 -13.13
N VAL A 99 16.66 -1.29 -12.56
CA VAL A 99 17.69 -2.06 -13.28
C VAL A 99 17.80 -3.46 -12.66
N TRP A 100 17.74 -4.52 -13.47
CA TRP A 100 17.85 -5.88 -12.96
C TRP A 100 19.24 -6.16 -12.35
N LEU A 101 19.29 -6.96 -11.28
CA LEU A 101 20.55 -7.33 -10.61
C LEU A 101 21.60 -7.91 -11.59
N ASP A 102 21.18 -8.71 -12.56
CA ASP A 102 22.08 -9.30 -13.57
C ASP A 102 22.57 -8.30 -14.62
N GLN A 103 21.92 -7.14 -14.72
CA GLN A 103 22.31 -6.04 -15.58
C GLN A 103 23.10 -4.95 -14.84
N TYR A 104 23.28 -5.07 -13.52
CA TYR A 104 23.96 -4.07 -12.69
C TYR A 104 25.27 -3.55 -13.29
N LYS A 105 26.19 -4.44 -13.71
CA LYS A 105 27.47 -4.01 -14.29
C LYS A 105 27.28 -3.15 -15.53
N ARG A 106 26.44 -3.61 -16.45
CA ARG A 106 26.23 -2.97 -17.76
C ARG A 106 25.46 -1.65 -17.65
N GLU A 107 24.40 -1.64 -16.84
CA GLU A 107 23.44 -0.52 -16.80
C GLU A 107 23.78 0.51 -15.72
N LEU A 108 24.54 0.14 -14.68
CA LEU A 108 24.92 1.03 -13.57
C LEU A 108 26.43 1.11 -13.35
N GLY A 109 27.18 0.02 -13.48
CA GLY A 109 28.64 0.04 -13.31
C GLY A 109 29.35 0.82 -14.42
N ASP A 110 29.10 0.45 -15.67
CA ASP A 110 29.77 0.98 -16.86
C ASP A 110 29.28 2.38 -17.24
N THR A 111 28.11 2.78 -16.75
CA THR A 111 27.49 4.10 -16.96
C THR A 111 27.87 5.11 -15.87
N ASN A 112 28.91 4.80 -15.07
CA ASN A 112 29.30 5.57 -13.89
C ASN A 112 28.12 5.79 -12.92
N GLY A 113 27.15 4.88 -12.86
CA GLY A 113 25.98 4.97 -11.97
C GLY A 113 24.78 5.73 -12.54
N MET A 114 24.74 6.07 -13.84
CA MET A 114 23.54 6.66 -14.45
C MET A 114 22.61 5.57 -14.99
N ALA A 115 21.43 5.42 -14.40
CA ALA A 115 20.43 4.47 -14.85
C ALA A 115 19.76 4.93 -16.17
N PRO A 116 19.19 4.00 -16.97
CA PRO A 116 18.47 4.34 -18.20
C PRO A 116 17.33 5.36 -18.01
N ALA A 117 16.67 5.34 -16.85
CA ALA A 117 15.59 6.27 -16.50
C ALA A 117 16.09 7.63 -15.96
N GLY A 118 17.40 7.90 -16.02
CA GLY A 118 18.02 9.18 -15.72
C GLY A 118 18.35 9.45 -14.24
N TRP A 119 18.05 8.51 -13.34
CA TRP A 119 18.41 8.61 -11.93
C TRP A 119 19.84 8.13 -11.66
N ARG A 120 20.41 8.60 -10.55
CA ARG A 120 21.80 8.28 -10.14
C ARG A 120 21.79 7.17 -9.11
N PHE A 121 22.43 6.06 -9.42
CA PHE A 121 22.68 4.98 -8.47
C PHE A 121 23.73 5.40 -7.43
N ASN A 122 23.41 5.15 -6.16
CA ASN A 122 24.33 5.34 -5.06
C ASN A 122 24.82 3.97 -4.55
N PRO A 123 26.09 3.58 -4.81
CA PRO A 123 26.59 2.28 -4.38
C PRO A 123 26.68 2.11 -2.86
N GLN A 124 26.64 3.20 -2.10
CA GLN A 124 26.70 3.17 -0.63
C GLN A 124 25.32 3.13 0.04
N ASP A 125 24.27 3.34 -0.73
CA ASP A 125 22.89 3.40 -0.25
C ASP A 125 21.92 3.13 -1.40
N TRP A 126 21.51 1.87 -1.54
CA TRP A 126 20.77 1.41 -2.70
C TRP A 126 19.52 0.61 -2.34
N TRP A 127 18.56 0.63 -3.25
CA TRP A 127 17.23 0.05 -3.06
C TRP A 127 17.03 -1.13 -3.99
N LEU A 128 16.40 -2.19 -3.47
CA LEU A 128 16.10 -3.42 -4.19
C LEU A 128 14.65 -3.81 -3.92
N GLU A 129 13.92 -4.27 -4.94
CA GLU A 129 12.56 -4.79 -4.79
C GLU A 129 12.46 -6.32 -4.91
N GLU A 130 11.25 -6.83 -4.70
CA GLU A 130 10.91 -8.24 -4.54
C GLU A 130 11.28 -9.16 -5.73
N HIS A 131 11.48 -8.64 -6.95
CA HIS A 131 11.89 -9.41 -8.12
C HIS A 131 13.40 -9.35 -8.39
N GLY A 132 14.17 -8.59 -7.60
CA GLY A 132 15.60 -8.42 -7.82
C GLY A 132 15.92 -7.28 -8.79
N LEU A 133 15.12 -6.22 -8.76
CA LEU A 133 15.30 -4.99 -9.50
C LEU A 133 15.84 -3.88 -8.57
N ILE A 134 16.98 -3.31 -8.93
CA ILE A 134 17.60 -2.17 -8.27
C ILE A 134 16.79 -0.93 -8.64
N MET A 135 16.36 -0.14 -7.66
CA MET A 135 15.46 0.99 -7.87
C MET A 135 16.10 2.33 -7.54
N GLU A 136 15.52 3.39 -8.11
CA GLU A 136 15.73 4.76 -7.66
C GLU A 136 15.37 4.89 -6.18
N SER A 137 16.16 5.64 -5.41
CA SER A 137 15.83 5.91 -4.00
C SER A 137 14.55 6.73 -3.89
N PRO A 138 13.68 6.47 -2.91
CA PRO A 138 12.60 7.39 -2.60
C PRO A 138 13.16 8.72 -2.11
N GLN A 139 12.31 9.74 -2.13
CA GLN A 139 12.59 11.05 -1.57
C GLN A 139 12.43 11.00 -0.06
N PHE A 140 13.49 11.39 0.66
CA PHE A 140 13.53 11.47 2.12
C PHE A 140 13.72 12.92 2.59
N PRO A 141 13.28 13.24 3.82
CA PRO A 141 12.38 12.47 4.66
C PRO A 141 10.91 12.70 4.24
N LEU A 142 10.01 11.74 4.51
CA LEU A 142 8.57 11.95 4.31
C LEU A 142 8.06 13.16 5.13
N THR A 143 8.63 13.38 6.31
CA THR A 143 8.29 14.50 7.21
C THR A 143 8.68 15.88 6.67
N ALA A 144 9.42 15.99 5.55
CA ALA A 144 9.59 17.26 4.86
C ALA A 144 8.28 17.78 4.26
N GLN A 145 7.28 16.90 4.09
CA GLN A 145 5.93 17.21 3.65
C GLN A 145 4.92 16.53 4.60
N PRO A 146 4.80 16.98 5.86
CA PRO A 146 3.84 16.38 6.78
C PRO A 146 2.41 16.60 6.26
N GLY A 147 1.50 15.70 6.59
CA GLY A 147 0.12 15.79 6.12
C GLY A 147 -0.62 14.47 6.13
N ARG A 148 -1.78 14.48 5.44
CA ARG A 148 -2.72 13.37 5.39
C ARG A 148 -2.76 12.75 4.00
N TYR A 149 -2.60 11.44 3.95
CA TYR A 149 -2.51 10.64 2.74
C TYR A 149 -3.61 9.58 2.75
N LEU A 150 -4.34 9.46 1.65
CA LEU A 150 -5.24 8.33 1.46
C LEU A 150 -4.41 7.14 0.96
N VAL A 151 -4.25 6.12 1.81
CA VAL A 151 -3.36 4.98 1.57
C VAL A 151 -4.10 3.66 1.46
N THR A 152 -3.52 2.74 0.70
CA THR A 152 -3.98 1.35 0.59
C THR A 152 -2.83 0.42 0.25
N GLY A 153 -3.00 -0.87 0.56
CA GLY A 153 -2.13 -1.94 0.09
C GLY A 153 -2.62 -2.60 -1.19
N GLY A 154 -3.52 -1.97 -1.96
CA GLY A 154 -4.19 -2.59 -3.11
C GLY A 154 -5.07 -3.78 -2.71
N ARG A 155 -5.52 -3.81 -1.46
CA ARG A 155 -6.30 -4.89 -0.84
C ARG A 155 -7.63 -4.32 -0.31
N LEU A 156 -8.20 -4.94 0.73
CA LEU A 156 -9.51 -4.56 1.25
C LEU A 156 -9.52 -3.22 2.00
N VAL A 157 -8.39 -2.80 2.57
CA VAL A 157 -8.31 -1.60 3.40
C VAL A 157 -7.79 -0.41 2.60
N THR A 158 -8.56 0.67 2.65
CA THR A 158 -8.14 2.03 2.26
C THR A 158 -8.48 2.93 3.44
N THR A 159 -7.51 3.69 3.93
CA THR A 159 -7.68 4.56 5.11
C THR A 159 -6.78 5.78 5.00
N VAL A 160 -6.86 6.67 5.98
CA VAL A 160 -6.00 7.85 6.06
C VAL A 160 -4.77 7.53 6.90
N LEU A 161 -3.59 7.79 6.33
CA LEU A 161 -2.33 7.91 7.05
C LEU A 161 -2.09 9.40 7.33
N THR A 162 -1.92 9.75 8.59
CA THR A 162 -1.45 11.08 9.01
C THR A 162 0.02 10.96 9.40
N VAL A 163 0.85 11.85 8.88
CA VAL A 163 2.28 12.00 9.22
C VAL A 163 2.51 13.41 9.74
N ASP A 164 2.98 13.52 10.97
CA ASP A 164 3.27 14.79 11.63
C ASP A 164 4.74 15.20 11.43
N ALA A 165 4.99 16.50 11.55
CA ALA A 165 6.33 17.08 11.36
C ALA A 165 7.37 16.55 12.37
N ASP A 166 6.92 16.09 13.55
CA ASP A 166 7.77 15.51 14.59
C ASP A 166 8.12 14.03 14.34
N GLY A 167 7.65 13.47 13.22
CA GLY A 167 7.88 12.08 12.84
C GLY A 167 6.91 11.08 13.47
N SER A 168 5.90 11.55 14.20
CA SER A 168 4.78 10.70 14.59
C SER A 168 3.85 10.41 13.40
N TRP A 169 3.20 9.26 13.43
CA TRP A 169 2.28 8.84 12.39
C TRP A 169 1.13 8.01 12.98
N HIS A 170 -0.02 8.01 12.32
CA HIS A 170 -1.13 7.12 12.65
C HIS A 170 -2.02 6.81 11.43
N LEU A 171 -2.70 5.67 11.51
CA LEU A 171 -3.72 5.22 10.57
C LEU A 171 -5.10 5.33 11.23
N ASP A 172 -6.07 5.83 10.47
CA ASP A 172 -7.47 5.89 10.88
C ASP A 172 -8.12 4.50 10.94
N ASP A 173 -9.38 4.44 11.40
CA ASP A 173 -10.24 3.24 11.38
C ASP A 173 -9.68 2.00 12.08
N SER A 174 -8.75 2.18 13.02
CA SER A 174 -8.01 1.09 13.69
C SER A 174 -7.20 0.20 12.72
N ALA A 175 -6.98 0.66 11.49
CA ALA A 175 -6.20 -0.06 10.49
C ALA A 175 -4.75 -0.24 10.96
N LYS A 176 -4.16 -1.38 10.63
CA LYS A 176 -2.77 -1.67 10.92
C LYS A 176 -1.89 -1.34 9.73
N LEU A 177 -0.61 -1.06 9.98
CA LEU A 177 0.38 -0.87 8.92
C LEU A 177 0.38 -2.06 7.96
N TYR A 178 0.22 -3.28 8.49
CA TYR A 178 0.05 -4.48 7.68
C TYR A 178 -1.12 -4.35 6.71
N ASP A 179 -2.30 -3.87 7.12
CA ASP A 179 -3.52 -3.84 6.29
C ASP A 179 -3.38 -2.96 5.04
N VAL A 180 -2.57 -1.91 5.13
CA VAL A 180 -2.29 -0.95 4.05
C VAL A 180 -0.96 -1.21 3.34
N THR A 181 -0.25 -2.27 3.69
CA THR A 181 0.96 -2.72 2.97
C THR A 181 0.57 -3.46 1.69
N HIS A 182 1.18 -3.12 0.56
CA HIS A 182 1.03 -3.89 -0.66
C HIS A 182 1.93 -5.13 -0.59
N LEU A 183 1.41 -6.25 -0.08
CA LEU A 183 2.21 -7.45 0.20
C LEU A 183 3.09 -7.95 -0.96
N PRO A 184 2.66 -7.87 -2.23
CA PRO A 184 3.54 -8.21 -3.34
C PRO A 184 4.71 -7.23 -3.49
N CYS A 185 4.52 -5.94 -3.22
CA CYS A 185 5.59 -4.95 -3.32
C CYS A 185 6.38 -4.87 -2.01
N ARG A 186 7.66 -5.22 -2.08
CA ARG A 186 8.60 -5.10 -0.98
C ARG A 186 9.77 -4.27 -1.47
N SER A 187 10.35 -3.50 -0.56
CA SER A 187 11.59 -2.83 -0.88
C SER A 187 12.48 -2.80 0.32
N ALA A 188 13.76 -3.07 0.10
CA ALA A 188 14.77 -2.94 1.12
C ALA A 188 15.87 -2.01 0.66
N ARG A 189 16.37 -1.25 1.64
CA ARG A 189 17.50 -0.35 1.53
C ARG A 189 18.73 -1.08 2.07
N TYR A 190 19.80 -1.08 1.29
CA TYR A 190 21.04 -1.77 1.60
C TYR A 190 22.20 -0.78 1.68
N HIS A 191 23.00 -0.90 2.74
CA HIS A 191 24.26 -0.16 2.89
C HIS A 191 25.42 -1.17 2.97
N PRO A 192 26.42 -1.10 2.08
CA PRO A 192 27.64 -1.89 2.20
C PRO A 192 28.33 -1.69 3.54
N VAL A 193 28.76 -2.79 4.17
CA VAL A 193 29.57 -2.80 5.41
C VAL A 193 30.89 -3.54 5.21
N GLU A 194 30.89 -4.64 4.45
CA GLU A 194 32.06 -5.52 4.26
C GLU A 194 32.20 -5.92 2.78
N GLY A 195 32.34 -4.94 1.89
CA GLY A 195 32.46 -5.18 0.44
C GLY A 195 31.15 -5.62 -0.23
N GLY A 196 30.01 -5.48 0.46
CA GLY A 196 28.68 -5.76 -0.10
C GLY A 196 28.35 -4.84 -1.27
N SER A 197 27.62 -5.38 -2.23
CA SER A 197 27.15 -4.65 -3.42
C SER A 197 26.02 -5.41 -4.10
N PRO A 198 25.35 -4.83 -5.12
CA PRO A 198 24.40 -5.59 -5.93
C PRO A 198 24.97 -6.89 -6.51
N LEU A 199 26.29 -6.97 -6.77
CA LEU A 199 26.96 -8.18 -7.27
C LEU A 199 27.00 -9.34 -6.27
N THR A 200 26.85 -9.03 -4.98
CA THR A 200 26.85 -10.03 -3.91
C THR A 200 25.45 -10.59 -3.64
N ALA A 201 24.40 -9.96 -4.18
CA ALA A 201 23.03 -10.43 -4.05
C ALA A 201 22.85 -11.78 -4.77
N LYS A 202 22.11 -12.70 -4.14
CA LYS A 202 21.84 -14.02 -4.70
C LYS A 202 20.54 -13.98 -5.51
N LYS A 203 20.65 -14.12 -6.83
CA LYS A 203 19.49 -14.10 -7.73
C LYS A 203 18.47 -15.21 -7.41
N SER A 204 18.91 -16.34 -6.86
CA SER A 204 18.06 -17.44 -6.42
C SER A 204 17.07 -17.07 -5.31
N ASP A 205 17.32 -15.96 -4.61
CA ASP A 205 16.48 -15.52 -3.49
C ASP A 205 15.26 -14.71 -3.97
N PHE A 206 15.14 -14.50 -5.28
CA PHE A 206 14.08 -13.74 -5.95
C PHE A 206 13.32 -14.64 -6.97
N PRO A 207 12.01 -14.42 -7.20
CA PRO A 207 11.18 -13.40 -6.55
C PRO A 207 10.85 -13.78 -5.09
N VAL A 208 10.73 -12.76 -4.25
CA VAL A 208 10.34 -12.88 -2.86
C VAL A 208 8.86 -13.23 -2.80
N ARG A 209 8.48 -14.13 -1.86
CA ARG A 209 7.06 -14.46 -1.65
C ARG A 209 6.32 -13.22 -1.10
N PRO A 210 5.08 -12.95 -1.53
CA PRO A 210 4.31 -11.83 -0.99
C PRO A 210 4.26 -11.81 0.54
N GLY A 211 4.62 -10.67 1.13
CA GLY A 211 4.68 -10.46 2.57
C GLY A 211 5.88 -11.09 3.30
N ALA A 212 6.77 -11.80 2.60
CA ALA A 212 8.03 -12.26 3.19
C ALA A 212 9.03 -11.10 3.32
N GLU A 213 10.01 -11.29 4.20
CA GLU A 213 11.13 -10.34 4.33
C GLU A 213 12.00 -10.33 3.08
N MET A 214 12.57 -9.17 2.77
CA MET A 214 13.57 -9.01 1.72
C MET A 214 14.84 -9.83 2.05
N PRO A 215 15.45 -10.53 1.07
CA PRO A 215 16.65 -11.33 1.30
C PRO A 215 17.82 -10.52 1.86
N LEU A 216 18.71 -11.17 2.61
CA LEU A 216 19.99 -10.54 2.95
C LEU A 216 20.89 -10.48 1.71
N VAL A 217 21.62 -9.37 1.57
CA VAL A 217 22.69 -9.25 0.58
C VAL A 217 24.02 -9.35 1.34
N PRO A 218 24.84 -10.39 1.10
CA PRO A 218 26.13 -10.58 1.76
C PRO A 218 26.99 -9.30 1.76
N GLY A 219 27.54 -8.94 2.93
CA GLY A 219 28.37 -7.74 3.08
C GLY A 219 27.59 -6.42 3.11
N CYS A 220 26.26 -6.45 3.13
CA CYS A 220 25.39 -5.28 3.34
C CYS A 220 24.61 -5.39 4.65
N SER A 221 24.39 -4.26 5.31
CA SER A 221 23.27 -4.09 6.23
C SER A 221 21.97 -3.89 5.44
N LYS A 222 20.84 -4.33 6.00
CA LYS A 222 19.51 -4.29 5.36
C LYS A 222 18.53 -3.54 6.26
N GLN A 223 17.75 -2.66 5.67
CA GLN A 223 16.53 -2.10 6.26
C GLN A 223 15.35 -2.46 5.35
N ASP A 224 14.38 -3.20 5.86
CA ASP A 224 13.23 -3.71 5.09
C ASP A 224 12.00 -2.83 5.30
N TYR A 225 11.39 -2.36 4.21
CA TYR A 225 10.31 -1.38 4.22
C TYR A 225 8.98 -2.02 3.77
N ALA A 226 7.91 -1.63 4.45
CA ALA A 226 6.55 -1.79 3.91
C ALA A 226 6.34 -0.79 2.77
N VAL A 227 5.64 -1.20 1.72
CA VAL A 227 5.25 -0.32 0.61
C VAL A 227 3.77 -0.04 0.70
N LEU A 228 3.39 1.24 0.78
CA LEU A 228 2.00 1.70 0.80
C LEU A 228 1.72 2.46 -0.49
N PHE A 229 0.53 2.27 -1.06
CA PHE A 229 0.09 3.06 -2.21
C PHE A 229 -0.63 4.30 -1.72
N VAL A 230 -0.18 5.47 -2.16
CA VAL A 230 -0.86 6.75 -1.95
C VAL A 230 -1.72 7.02 -3.16
N ILE A 231 -3.03 7.06 -2.95
CA ILE A 231 -4.02 7.25 -4.02
C ILE A 231 -4.75 8.59 -3.89
N GLY A 232 -4.48 9.35 -2.83
CA GLY A 232 -5.03 10.68 -2.62
C GLY A 232 -4.26 11.46 -1.57
N VAL A 233 -4.39 12.77 -1.63
CA VAL A 233 -3.84 13.73 -0.65
C VAL A 233 -4.93 14.68 -0.22
N GLU A 234 -4.77 15.29 0.95
CA GLU A 234 -5.68 16.33 1.43
C GLU A 234 -5.86 17.46 0.40
N ALA A 235 -7.11 17.91 0.23
CA ALA A 235 -7.52 18.87 -0.79
C ALA A 235 -7.57 20.31 -0.28
#